data_AF-Q5DK60-F1
#
_entry.id   AF-Q5DK60-F1
#
_cell.length_a   1.000
_cell.length_b   1.000
_cell.length_c   1.000
_cell.angle_alpha   90.00
_cell.angle_beta   90.00
_cell.angle_gamma   90.00
#
_symmetry.space_group_name_H-M   'P 1'
#
loop_
_entity.id
_entity.type
_entity.pdbx_description
1 polymer ?
#
loop_
_entity_poly.entity_id
_entity_poly.type
_entity_poly.pdbx_seq_one_letter_code
_entity_poly.pdbx_strand_id
1 'polypeptide(L)' 'PLDPGFPPDRLKYIVEDADVAVVLSLSHLKDLLPEVAAQTVCLDHVQAHVDSEDPSRLNGVEMGGKRDELAYIIY' A
#
# COMPACT_ATOMS: atom_id res chain seq x y z
N PRO A 1 -5.07 6.80 -4.28
CA PRO A 1 -4.85 6.49 -2.84
C PRO A 1 -6.19 6.12 -2.19
N LEU A 2 -6.21 5.09 -1.33
CA LEU A 2 -7.42 4.67 -0.60
C LEU A 2 -7.42 5.28 0.80
N ASP A 3 -8.45 6.07 1.13
CA ASP A 3 -8.61 6.65 2.47
C ASP A 3 -9.42 5.69 3.36
N PRO A 4 -8.89 5.22 4.50
CA PRO A 4 -9.62 4.34 5.43
C PRO A 4 -10.90 4.96 6.01
N GLY A 5 -11.05 6.28 5.96
CA GLY A 5 -12.28 6.98 6.32
C GLY A 5 -13.42 6.84 5.31
N PHE A 6 -13.18 6.24 4.14
CA PHE A 6 -14.23 5.95 3.17
C PHE A 6 -15.08 4.75 3.61
N PRO A 7 -16.39 4.77 3.27
CA PRO A 7 -17.24 3.62 3.54
C PRO A 7 -16.76 2.40 2.71
N PRO A 8 -16.96 1.17 3.21
CA PRO A 8 -16.49 -0.06 2.55
C PRO A 8 -16.94 -0.18 1.09
N ASP A 9 -18.18 0.20 0.77
CA ASP A 9 -18.70 0.15 -0.61
C ASP A 9 -17.91 1.03 -1.57
N ARG A 10 -17.44 2.20 -1.10
CA ARG A 10 -16.65 3.12 -1.91
C ARG A 10 -15.23 2.59 -2.12
N LEU A 11 -14.64 2.01 -1.09
CA LEU A 11 -13.34 1.33 -1.20
C LEU A 11 -13.42 0.19 -2.22
N LYS A 12 -14.49 -0.62 -2.16
CA LYS A 12 -14.73 -1.73 -3.07
C LYS A 12 -14.85 -1.25 -4.51
N TYR A 13 -15.68 -0.23 -4.74
CA TYR A 13 -15.86 0.36 -6.06
C TYR A 13 -14.52 0.82 -6.68
N ILE A 14 -13.68 1.54 -5.91
CA ILE A 14 -12.39 2.02 -6.42
C ILE A 14 -11.47 0.86 -6.81
N VAL A 15 -11.42 -0.19 -5.98
CA VAL A 15 -10.57 -1.36 -6.24
C VAL A 15 -11.02 -2.14 -7.48
N GLU A 16 -12.34 -2.32 -7.64
CA GLU A 16 -12.92 -3.05 -8.78
C GLU A 16 -12.85 -2.24 -10.09
N ASP A 17 -13.15 -0.95 -10.06
CA ASP A 17 -13.14 -0.07 -11.24
C ASP A 17 -11.73 0.10 -11.82
N ALA A 18 -10.72 0.20 -10.96
CA ALA A 18 -9.32 0.33 -11.36
C ALA A 18 -8.62 -1.02 -11.66
N ASP A 19 -9.36 -2.14 -11.62
CA ASP A 19 -8.84 -3.52 -11.81
C ASP A 19 -7.55 -3.77 -11.00
N VAL A 20 -7.59 -3.39 -9.72
CA VAL A 20 -6.40 -3.41 -8.87
C VAL A 20 -5.97 -4.85 -8.60
N ALA A 21 -4.76 -5.20 -9.01
CA ALA A 21 -4.19 -6.52 -8.73
C ALA A 21 -3.76 -6.66 -7.26
N VAL A 22 -3.19 -5.61 -6.67
CA VAL A 22 -2.60 -5.64 -5.32
C VAL A 22 -2.94 -4.38 -4.54
N VAL A 23 -3.38 -4.55 -3.29
CA VAL A 23 -3.61 -3.48 -2.32
C VAL A 23 -2.52 -3.54 -1.24
N LEU A 24 -1.74 -2.46 -1.11
CA LEU A 24 -0.83 -2.29 0.02
C LEU A 24 -1.56 -1.65 1.19
N SER A 25 -1.42 -2.22 2.39
CA SER A 25 -2.11 -1.78 3.61
C SER A 25 -1.26 -2.01 4.85
N LEU A 26 -1.83 -1.73 6.03
CA LEU A 26 -1.30 -2.06 7.35
C LEU A 26 -2.26 -3.02 8.05
N SER A 27 -1.75 -3.89 8.91
CA SER A 27 -2.55 -4.93 9.58
C SER A 27 -3.80 -4.38 10.29
N HIS A 28 -3.68 -3.25 10.99
CA HIS A 28 -4.78 -2.61 11.71
C HIS A 28 -5.87 -2.00 10.81
N LEU A 29 -5.61 -1.84 9.51
CA LEU A 29 -6.57 -1.35 8.52
C LEU A 29 -7.18 -2.49 7.70
N LYS A 30 -6.73 -3.73 7.91
CA LYS A 30 -7.19 -4.88 7.13
C LYS A 30 -8.69 -5.11 7.27
N ASP A 31 -9.23 -4.93 8.47
CA ASP A 31 -10.66 -5.13 8.74
C ASP A 31 -11.55 -4.02 8.14
N LEU A 32 -10.97 -2.90 7.72
CA LEU A 32 -11.66 -1.83 7.00
C LEU A 32 -11.71 -2.09 5.49
N LEU A 33 -10.87 -2.99 4.98
CA LEU A 33 -10.87 -3.32 3.56
C LEU A 33 -12.05 -4.26 3.27
N PRO A 34 -12.89 -3.93 2.27
CA PRO A 34 -13.96 -4.81 1.83
C PRO A 34 -13.37 -6.09 1.21
N GLU A 35 -14.16 -7.15 1.17
CA GLU A 35 -13.81 -8.31 0.36
C GLU A 35 -13.78 -7.93 -1.12
N VAL A 36 -12.58 -7.98 -1.69
CA VAL A 36 -12.24 -7.65 -3.08
C VAL A 36 -11.36 -8.77 -3.64
N ALA A 37 -11.34 -8.92 -4.96
CA ALA A 37 -10.50 -9.92 -5.63
C ALA A 37 -9.00 -9.60 -5.55
N ALA A 38 -8.63 -8.36 -5.25
CA ALA A 38 -7.25 -7.90 -5.15
C ALA A 38 -6.49 -8.60 -4.01
N GLN A 39 -5.21 -8.91 -4.25
CA GLN A 39 -4.35 -9.42 -3.19
C GLN A 39 -3.97 -8.30 -2.22
N THR A 40 -4.24 -8.47 -0.93
CA THR A 40 -3.83 -7.49 0.09
C THR A 40 -2.50 -7.87 0.73
N VAL A 41 -1.53 -6.95 0.71
CA VAL A 41 -0.23 -7.08 1.38
C VAL A 41 -0.14 -6.07 2.52
N CYS A 42 0.08 -6.56 3.74
CA CYS A 42 0.29 -5.72 4.92
C CYS A 42 1.79 -5.43 5.09
N LEU A 43 2.19 -4.17 4.93
CA LEU A 43 3.61 -3.77 4.92
C LEU A 43 4.29 -4.05 6.26
N ASP A 44 3.57 -3.89 7.36
CA ASP A 44 4.04 -4.13 8.72
C ASP A 44 4.28 -5.62 9.03
N HIS A 45 3.66 -6.54 8.30
CA HIS A 45 3.95 -7.97 8.42
C HIS A 45 5.20 -8.41 7.63
N VAL A 46 5.48 -7.74 6.51
CA VAL A 46 6.61 -8.08 5.64
C VAL A 46 7.88 -7.28 5.96
N GLN A 47 7.81 -6.37 6.93
CA GLN A 47 8.91 -5.47 7.30
C GLN A 47 10.22 -6.23 7.54
N ALA A 48 10.20 -7.32 8.32
CA ALA A 48 11.40 -8.11 8.62
C ALA A 48 12.03 -8.75 7.36
N HIS A 49 11.22 -9.07 6.36
CA HIS A 49 11.71 -9.60 5.09
C HIS A 49 12.35 -8.48 4.26
N VAL A 50 11.71 -7.31 4.19
CA VAL A 50 12.25 -6.13 3.51
C VAL A 50 13.57 -5.68 4.15
N ASP A 51 13.65 -5.66 5.48
CA ASP A 51 14.84 -5.28 6.24
C ASP A 51 16.02 -6.26 6.03
N SER A 52 15.73 -7.48 5.57
CA SER A 52 16.75 -8.50 5.28
C SER A 52 17.36 -8.38 3.88
N GLU A 53 16.75 -7.58 3.00
CA GLU A 53 17.28 -7.31 1.66
C GLU A 53 18.50 -6.38 1.71
N ASP A 54 19.36 -6.47 0.70
CA ASP A 54 20.58 -5.66 0.63
C ASP A 54 20.23 -4.16 0.43
N PRO A 55 20.55 -3.29 1.41
CA PRO A 55 20.24 -1.87 1.33
C PRO A 55 21.09 -1.14 0.26
N SER A 56 22.19 -1.75 -0.20
CA SER A 56 23.04 -1.18 -1.25
C SER A 56 22.41 -1.25 -2.65
N ARG A 57 21.26 -1.92 -2.79
CA ARG A 57 20.45 -1.93 -4.02
C ARG A 57 19.84 -0.57 -4.36
N LEU A 58 19.74 0.34 -3.39
CA LEU A 58 19.22 1.69 -3.58
C LEU A 58 20.33 2.71 -3.32
N ASN A 59 20.52 3.60 -4.27
CA ASN A 59 21.44 4.73 -4.15
C ASN A 59 20.82 5.79 -3.24
N GLY A 60 21.63 6.68 -2.63
CA GLY A 60 21.12 7.74 -1.75
C GLY A 60 20.10 8.69 -2.39
N VAL A 61 20.06 8.76 -3.73
CA VAL A 61 19.03 9.50 -4.50
C VAL A 61 17.74 8.69 -4.65
N GLU A 62 17.84 7.36 -4.75
CA GLU A 62 16.72 6.44 -4.96
C GLU A 62 15.97 6.12 -3.65
N MET A 63 16.64 6.25 -2.51
CA MET A 63 15.97 6.15 -1.19
C MET A 63 14.94 7.27 -0.95
N GLY A 64 14.94 8.34 -1.76
CA GLY A 64 14.11 9.52 -1.54
C GLY A 64 14.60 10.35 -0.35
N GLY A 65 14.29 11.64 -0.38
CA GLY A 65 14.56 12.58 0.71
C GLY A 65 13.68 12.34 1.95
N LYS A 66 13.70 13.30 2.89
CA LYS A 66 12.92 13.26 4.14
C LYS A 66 11.44 12.94 3.87
N ARG A 67 10.80 12.32 4.88
CA ARG A 67 9.41 11.82 5.04
C ARG A 67 8.24 12.46 4.25
N ASP A 68 8.42 13.60 3.60
CA ASP A 68 7.41 14.32 2.83
C ASP A 68 7.42 14.00 1.32
N GLU A 69 8.35 13.17 0.84
CA GLU A 69 8.31 12.58 -0.52
C GLU A 69 7.34 11.38 -0.57
N LEU A 70 6.07 11.67 -0.30
CA LEU A 70 5.01 10.69 -0.40
C LEU A 70 4.76 10.36 -1.88
N ALA A 71 4.88 9.08 -2.24
CA ALA A 71 4.51 8.62 -3.58
C ALA A 71 2.99 8.71 -3.74
N TYR A 72 2.51 9.77 -4.40
CA TYR A 72 1.13 9.89 -4.84
C TYR A 72 1.03 9.47 -6.30
N ILE A 73 0.49 8.28 -6.55
CA ILE A 73 -0.06 7.95 -7.87
C ILE A 73 -1.47 8.53 -7.91
N ILE A 74 -1.64 9.57 -8.70
CA ILE A 74 -2.93 10.19 -9.01
C ILE A 74 -3.33 9.66 -10.39
N TYR A 75 -4.53 9.09 -10.50
CA TYR A 75 -5.13 8.64 -11.76
C TYR A 75 -5.53 9.81 -12.64
#